data_AF-A0A960NZ82-F1
#
_entry.id   AF-A0A960NZ82-F1
#
_cell.length_a   1.000
_cell.length_b   1.000
_cell.length_c   1.000
_cell.angle_alpha   90.00
_cell.angle_beta   90.00
_cell.angle_gamma   90.00
#
_symmetry.space_group_name_H-M   'P 1'
#
loop_
_entity.id
_entity.type
_entity.pdbx_description
1 polymer ?
#
loop_
_entity_poly.entity_id
_entity_poly.type
_entity_poly.pdbx_seq_one_letter_code
_entity_poly.pdbx_strand_id
1 'polypeptide(L)'
;MSGLSYPNDEVNQTNSSPKHRNYENLLPLHPIDEVEDFYDPFSDLSLFLSKKIKCEMEQTGSTKKWSGKIEANLLAKILPEFKQKFPKYRLGASALKKVWEKVGYYYEKIYGKKEAFKENGKLNIKYMIRENLKKGLAPQHLPPYTVAQQIATKLSECIATLEGNRPETDHLTKVIWAVQKHLLKDLSPLQAKSPFDEHDMLDKLIVKTQLEITAKEEKLSPSLLKREINKKLDAYLGLKTLAKDNQLTSTLSIILAEKLYQSSLISCHFSLKERIAIESFIRHHIEIGKYNPQLTSDEHRLELIQRILALYTVAEALPKDISEEALRTYINEVREKKEESIPAGMDQALFIFINAELLLIDEKKVAKGPLEEGIIKAYQKGISLPTLSNTQIEQFELLIWKVIEEEGHLLSYFSPEMISLLTQELGNTLIDHPKQSFKMIISSTLQFFKKIIALDIDPTKVEKKIDIWVAQNDMLIQTIHFDPKTPLLTLIEKKWKEKHCDISTIDHELFINEILEDSLKAYPILISFEEKLKERLWILYKYIWYHILTDDALSTYEKFLLWHKILLQRRHPEWPKERLNEALRKLSDQLLPLAPSEEVS
;
A
#
# COMPACT_ATOMS: atom_id res chain seq x y z
N MET A 1 -8.48 -43.94 18.42
CA MET A 1 -7.88 -44.72 17.31
C MET A 1 -6.49 -44.16 17.05
N SER A 2 -5.53 -45.07 16.96
CA SER A 2 -4.10 -44.96 17.29
C SER A 2 -3.30 -43.91 16.50
N GLY A 3 -2.56 -43.09 17.24
CA GLY A 3 -1.55 -42.16 16.75
C GLY A 3 -0.24 -42.84 16.33
N LEU A 4 0.67 -42.08 15.74
CA LEU A 4 2.01 -42.54 15.38
C LEU A 4 3.04 -41.54 15.89
N SER A 5 3.88 -42.03 16.80
CA SER A 5 5.18 -41.49 17.21
C SER A 5 6.25 -42.48 16.73
N TYR A 6 7.44 -42.01 16.31
CA TYR A 6 8.58 -42.87 15.99
C TYR A 6 9.93 -42.16 16.25
N PRO A 7 11.03 -42.92 16.48
CA PRO A 7 12.09 -42.59 17.45
C PRO A 7 13.28 -41.83 16.86
N ASN A 8 13.99 -41.11 17.73
CA ASN A 8 15.36 -40.65 17.55
C ASN A 8 16.31 -41.81 17.82
N ASP A 9 17.32 -42.05 16.97
CA ASP A 9 18.51 -42.81 17.35
C ASP A 9 19.77 -42.25 16.69
N GLU A 10 20.87 -42.50 17.40
CA GLU A 10 22.07 -41.70 17.53
C GLU A 10 23.09 -41.86 16.40
N VAL A 11 23.87 -40.78 16.23
CA VAL A 11 25.06 -40.69 15.38
C VAL A 11 26.22 -41.43 16.07
N ASN A 12 26.76 -42.47 15.43
CA ASN A 12 28.07 -43.02 15.77
C ASN A 12 29.08 -42.76 14.65
N GLN A 13 30.07 -41.93 14.98
CA GLN A 13 31.29 -41.70 14.22
C GLN A 13 32.21 -42.93 14.33
N THR A 14 32.80 -43.36 13.21
CA THR A 14 34.13 -43.99 13.24
C THR A 14 34.99 -43.53 12.06
N ASN A 15 36.18 -43.05 12.42
CA ASN A 15 37.28 -42.64 11.57
C ASN A 15 37.88 -43.82 10.77
N SER A 16 38.25 -43.58 9.51
CA SER A 16 39.57 -44.00 9.00
C SER A 16 39.98 -43.19 7.76
N SER A 17 41.23 -42.72 7.78
CA SER A 17 41.89 -41.85 6.82
C SER A 17 42.70 -42.66 5.77
N PRO A 18 43.29 -42.04 4.73
CA PRO A 18 43.24 -42.54 3.36
C PRO A 18 44.49 -43.29 2.88
N LYS A 19 44.38 -44.03 1.78
CA LYS A 19 45.53 -44.41 0.93
C LYS A 19 45.36 -43.86 -0.47
N HIS A 20 46.21 -42.88 -0.79
CA HIS A 20 46.46 -42.38 -2.13
C HIS A 20 46.83 -43.50 -3.11
N ARG A 21 46.17 -43.54 -4.26
CA ARG A 21 46.80 -43.87 -5.54
C ARG A 21 46.28 -42.92 -6.62
N ASN A 22 47.22 -42.17 -7.18
CA ASN A 22 47.04 -41.32 -8.34
C ASN A 22 46.69 -42.18 -9.56
N TYR A 23 45.56 -41.88 -10.20
CA TYR A 23 45.35 -42.06 -11.63
C TYR A 23 44.71 -40.77 -12.15
N GLU A 24 45.57 -39.84 -12.59
CA GLU A 24 45.17 -38.76 -13.48
C GLU A 24 44.92 -39.35 -14.88
N ASN A 25 43.89 -38.83 -15.55
CA ASN A 25 43.45 -39.10 -16.93
C ASN A 25 42.55 -40.33 -17.21
N LEU A 26 41.53 -40.52 -16.37
CA LEU A 26 40.24 -41.07 -16.81
C LEU A 26 39.14 -40.11 -16.32
N LEU A 27 38.33 -39.55 -17.22
CA LEU A 27 37.07 -38.90 -16.84
C LEU A 27 36.29 -39.93 -16.00
N PRO A 28 35.98 -39.68 -14.72
CA PRO A 28 35.24 -40.63 -13.93
C PRO A 28 33.82 -40.67 -14.46
N LEU A 29 33.49 -41.72 -15.21
CA LEU A 29 32.11 -42.19 -15.29
C LEU A 29 31.77 -42.68 -13.88
N HIS A 30 31.11 -41.82 -13.10
CA HIS A 30 30.57 -42.24 -11.82
C HIS A 30 29.71 -43.50 -12.02
N PRO A 31 29.85 -44.54 -11.20
CA PRO A 31 28.97 -45.70 -11.25
C PRO A 31 27.56 -45.21 -11.03
N ILE A 32 26.73 -45.35 -12.05
CA ILE A 32 25.38 -44.87 -12.03
C ILE A 32 24.48 -45.98 -11.54
N ASP A 33 23.81 -45.74 -10.42
CA ASP A 33 22.38 -46.02 -10.31
C ASP A 33 21.73 -45.23 -9.15
N GLU A 34 22.49 -44.67 -8.21
CA GLU A 34 21.94 -43.93 -7.07
C GLU A 34 22.88 -42.79 -6.63
N VAL A 35 22.59 -41.56 -7.07
CA VAL A 35 23.28 -40.31 -6.64
C VAL A 35 22.35 -39.56 -5.70
N GLU A 36 22.87 -38.72 -4.79
CA GLU A 36 22.06 -37.83 -3.91
C GLU A 36 20.94 -37.10 -4.66
N ASP A 37 21.18 -36.72 -5.92
CA ASP A 37 20.19 -36.09 -6.80
C ASP A 37 18.91 -36.93 -7.00
N PHE A 38 18.96 -38.27 -6.98
CA PHE A 38 17.75 -39.11 -7.08
C PHE A 38 16.97 -39.21 -5.76
N TYR A 39 17.64 -38.90 -4.64
CA TYR A 39 17.03 -38.90 -3.31
C TYR A 39 16.42 -37.53 -2.97
N ASP A 40 16.95 -36.45 -3.54
CA ASP A 40 16.33 -35.13 -3.47
C ASP A 40 15.08 -35.08 -4.37
N PRO A 41 13.86 -34.94 -3.82
CA PRO A 41 12.64 -34.77 -4.61
C PRO A 41 12.63 -33.47 -5.43
N PHE A 42 13.52 -32.53 -5.12
CA PHE A 42 13.62 -31.22 -5.77
C PHE A 42 14.72 -31.13 -6.82
N SER A 43 15.47 -32.22 -7.08
CA SER A 43 16.47 -32.23 -8.15
C SER A 43 15.80 -32.16 -9.53
N ASP A 44 16.47 -31.53 -10.50
CA ASP A 44 15.98 -31.44 -11.88
C ASP A 44 15.69 -32.82 -12.49
N LEU A 45 16.44 -33.83 -12.06
CA LEU A 45 16.30 -35.21 -12.47
C LEU A 45 15.00 -35.82 -11.92
N SER A 46 14.77 -35.71 -10.61
CA SER A 46 13.56 -36.20 -9.94
C SER A 46 12.30 -35.52 -10.48
N LEU A 47 12.35 -34.21 -10.72
CA LEU A 47 11.26 -33.42 -11.29
C LEU A 47 10.93 -33.85 -12.73
N PHE A 48 11.97 -34.07 -13.56
CA PHE A 48 11.81 -34.55 -14.92
C PHE A 48 11.12 -35.92 -14.97
N LEU A 49 11.59 -36.88 -14.16
CA LEU A 49 11.03 -38.23 -14.11
C LEU A 49 9.58 -38.22 -13.60
N SER A 50 9.31 -37.45 -12.54
CA SER A 50 7.98 -37.28 -11.96
C SER A 50 6.96 -36.80 -12.99
N LYS A 51 7.32 -35.79 -13.79
CA LYS A 51 6.47 -35.26 -14.87
C LYS A 51 6.15 -36.30 -15.93
N LYS A 52 7.16 -37.06 -16.38
CA LYS A 52 7.00 -38.08 -17.43
C LYS A 52 6.16 -39.27 -16.94
N ILE A 53 6.42 -39.73 -15.71
CA ILE A 53 5.70 -40.83 -15.08
C ILE A 53 4.23 -40.48 -14.85
N LYS A 54 3.93 -39.27 -14.36
CA LYS A 54 2.54 -38.82 -14.20
C LYS A 54 1.80 -38.81 -15.53
N CYS A 55 2.38 -38.24 -16.59
CA CYS A 55 1.73 -38.22 -17.90
C CYS A 55 1.41 -39.65 -18.39
N GLU A 56 2.32 -40.60 -18.17
CA GLU A 56 2.07 -42.00 -18.51
C GLU A 56 0.93 -42.61 -17.68
N MET A 57 0.89 -42.34 -16.37
CA MET A 57 -0.20 -42.81 -15.48
C MET A 57 -1.57 -42.24 -15.89
N GLU A 58 -1.63 -40.97 -16.29
CA GLU A 58 -2.85 -40.31 -16.78
C GLU A 58 -3.32 -40.90 -18.12
N GLN A 59 -2.40 -41.10 -19.07
CA GLN A 59 -2.71 -41.66 -20.39
C GLN A 59 -3.14 -43.14 -20.33
N THR A 60 -2.57 -43.90 -19.40
CA THR A 60 -2.89 -45.32 -19.22
C THR A 60 -4.05 -45.56 -18.25
N GLY A 61 -4.57 -44.49 -17.61
CA GLY A 61 -5.68 -44.55 -16.66
C GLY A 61 -5.42 -45.48 -15.47
N SER A 62 -4.15 -45.69 -15.09
CA SER A 62 -3.78 -46.81 -14.24
C SER A 62 -2.74 -46.47 -13.18
N THR A 63 -3.11 -46.63 -11.91
CA THR A 63 -2.18 -46.72 -10.76
C THR A 63 -1.64 -48.14 -10.58
N LYS A 64 -1.55 -48.93 -11.66
CA LYS A 64 -1.10 -50.33 -11.63
C LYS A 64 0.22 -50.45 -10.85
N LYS A 65 0.31 -51.51 -10.04
CA LYS A 65 1.55 -51.91 -9.37
C LYS A 65 2.66 -52.04 -10.41
N TRP A 66 3.86 -51.57 -10.04
CA TRP A 66 5.05 -51.63 -10.88
C TRP A 66 5.24 -53.03 -11.49
N SER A 67 5.63 -53.09 -12.77
CA SER A 67 5.91 -54.34 -13.47
C SER A 67 7.03 -54.17 -14.49
N GLY A 68 7.73 -55.24 -14.85
CA GLY A 68 8.79 -55.20 -15.86
C GLY A 68 8.33 -54.71 -17.24
N LYS A 69 7.02 -54.85 -17.55
CA LYS A 69 6.43 -54.29 -18.78
C LYS A 69 6.26 -52.77 -18.71
N ILE A 70 5.88 -52.23 -17.54
CA ILE A 70 5.83 -50.78 -17.30
C ILE A 70 7.24 -50.21 -17.39
N GLU A 71 8.20 -50.87 -16.74
CA GLU A 71 9.62 -50.50 -16.77
C GLU A 71 10.16 -50.39 -18.19
N ALA A 72 10.05 -51.44 -19.01
CA ALA A 72 10.56 -51.45 -20.37
C ALA A 72 9.93 -50.38 -21.26
N ASN A 73 8.61 -50.18 -21.15
CA ASN A 73 7.87 -49.19 -21.93
C ASN A 73 8.25 -47.75 -21.52
N LEU A 74 8.36 -47.50 -20.22
CA LEU A 74 8.62 -46.19 -19.65
C LEU A 74 10.08 -45.78 -19.85
N LEU A 75 11.02 -46.73 -19.73
CA LEU A 75 12.41 -46.56 -20.15
C LEU A 75 12.50 -46.22 -21.64
N ALA A 76 11.88 -47.01 -22.52
CA ALA A 76 11.94 -46.77 -23.96
C ALA A 76 11.43 -45.37 -24.36
N LYS A 77 10.38 -44.88 -23.70
CA LYS A 77 9.79 -43.56 -23.93
C LYS A 77 10.64 -42.40 -23.38
N ILE A 78 11.22 -42.56 -22.18
CA ILE A 78 11.89 -41.45 -21.46
C ILE A 78 13.38 -41.36 -21.79
N LEU A 79 14.03 -42.49 -22.05
CA LEU A 79 15.48 -42.59 -22.20
C LEU A 79 16.09 -41.70 -23.30
N PRO A 80 15.46 -41.51 -24.48
CA PRO A 80 16.01 -40.61 -25.51
C PRO A 80 16.15 -39.16 -25.03
N GLU A 81 15.09 -38.62 -24.41
CA GLU A 81 15.08 -37.25 -23.89
C GLU A 81 15.93 -37.13 -22.61
N PHE A 82 15.95 -38.15 -21.77
CA PHE A 82 16.76 -38.19 -20.55
C PHE A 82 18.26 -38.11 -20.87
N LYS A 83 18.75 -38.90 -21.84
CA LYS A 83 20.17 -38.88 -22.24
C LYS A 83 20.58 -37.53 -22.83
N GLN A 84 19.67 -36.83 -23.50
CA GLN A 84 19.93 -35.51 -24.05
C GLN A 84 20.04 -34.45 -22.94
N LYS A 85 19.12 -34.45 -21.96
CA LYS A 85 19.08 -33.45 -20.88
C LYS A 85 20.08 -33.71 -19.77
N PHE A 86 20.35 -34.97 -19.47
CA PHE A 86 21.20 -35.40 -18.36
C PHE A 86 22.29 -36.37 -18.85
N PRO A 87 23.20 -35.94 -19.75
CA PRO A 87 24.17 -36.83 -20.42
C PRO A 87 25.18 -37.48 -19.48
N LYS A 88 25.36 -36.91 -18.29
CA LYS A 88 26.25 -37.43 -17.23
C LYS A 88 25.61 -38.54 -16.39
N TYR A 89 24.30 -38.76 -16.54
CA TYR A 89 23.53 -39.71 -15.73
C TYR A 89 23.02 -40.87 -16.60
N ARG A 90 23.00 -42.07 -16.03
CA ARG A 90 22.20 -43.22 -16.53
C ARG A 90 20.92 -43.32 -15.70
N LEU A 91 19.86 -43.80 -16.34
CA LEU A 91 18.56 -44.00 -15.72
C LEU A 91 18.39 -45.48 -15.39
N GLY A 92 18.49 -45.82 -14.10
CA GLY A 92 18.28 -47.17 -13.60
C GLY A 92 16.80 -47.51 -13.41
N ALA A 93 16.47 -48.80 -13.47
CA ALA A 93 15.13 -49.33 -13.23
C ALA A 93 14.64 -49.07 -11.78
N SER A 94 15.54 -49.13 -10.80
CA SER A 94 15.26 -48.87 -9.39
C SER A 94 14.78 -47.44 -9.15
N ALA A 95 15.44 -46.45 -9.76
CA ALA A 95 15.06 -45.05 -9.68
C ALA A 95 13.67 -44.79 -10.30
N LEU A 96 13.40 -45.36 -11.47
CA LEU A 96 12.08 -45.26 -12.09
C LEU A 96 10.98 -45.90 -11.24
N LYS A 97 11.25 -47.06 -10.65
CA LYS A 97 10.32 -47.72 -9.73
C LYS A 97 10.01 -46.85 -8.52
N LYS A 98 11.03 -46.29 -7.86
CA LYS A 98 10.88 -45.40 -6.70
C LYS A 98 10.01 -44.18 -7.05
N VAL A 99 10.27 -43.53 -8.18
CA VAL A 99 9.48 -42.37 -8.64
C VAL A 99 8.05 -42.79 -9.00
N TRP A 100 7.86 -43.94 -9.67
CA TRP A 100 6.52 -44.48 -9.97
C TRP A 100 5.70 -44.74 -8.72
N GLU A 101 6.29 -45.38 -7.71
CA GLU A 101 5.63 -45.66 -6.43
C GLU A 101 5.29 -44.36 -5.69
N LYS A 102 6.19 -43.36 -5.71
CA LYS A 102 5.95 -42.05 -5.08
C LYS A 102 4.85 -41.26 -5.78
N VAL A 103 4.87 -41.20 -7.13
CA VAL A 103 3.80 -40.56 -7.92
C VAL A 103 2.48 -41.29 -7.68
N GLY A 104 2.48 -42.63 -7.74
CA GLY A 104 1.30 -43.46 -7.46
C GLY A 104 0.72 -43.20 -6.06
N TYR A 105 1.56 -43.12 -5.03
CA TYR A 105 1.14 -42.83 -3.66
C TYR A 105 0.41 -41.49 -3.53
N TYR A 106 0.99 -40.40 -4.06
CA TYR A 106 0.33 -39.08 -3.99
C TYR A 106 -0.90 -39.02 -4.88
N TYR A 107 -0.85 -39.65 -6.06
CA TYR A 107 -1.97 -39.72 -6.97
C TYR A 107 -3.16 -40.45 -6.32
N GLU A 108 -2.97 -41.63 -5.75
CA GLU A 108 -4.03 -42.39 -5.05
C GLU A 108 -4.61 -41.64 -3.85
N LYS A 109 -3.77 -40.96 -3.07
CA LYS A 109 -4.22 -40.17 -1.90
C LYS A 109 -5.08 -38.95 -2.25
N ILE A 110 -4.98 -38.46 -3.49
CA ILE A 110 -5.57 -37.18 -3.92
C ILE A 110 -6.67 -37.40 -4.96
N TYR A 111 -6.58 -38.43 -5.80
CA TYR A 111 -7.50 -38.73 -6.90
C TYR A 111 -8.96 -38.93 -6.46
N GLY A 112 -9.18 -39.47 -5.25
CA GLY A 112 -10.52 -39.63 -4.68
C GLY A 112 -11.11 -38.37 -4.03
N LYS A 113 -10.35 -37.27 -3.92
CA LYS A 113 -10.81 -36.04 -3.26
C LYS A 113 -11.36 -35.06 -4.30
N LYS A 114 -12.68 -34.84 -4.23
CA LYS A 114 -13.37 -33.79 -5.00
C LYS A 114 -12.65 -32.45 -4.79
N GLU A 115 -12.39 -31.71 -5.87
CA GLU A 115 -11.70 -30.39 -5.91
C GLU A 115 -10.17 -30.39 -5.75
N ALA A 116 -9.52 -31.53 -5.53
CA ALA A 116 -8.06 -31.55 -5.33
C ALA A 116 -7.25 -31.27 -6.60
N PHE A 117 -7.88 -31.44 -7.76
CA PHE A 117 -7.37 -31.01 -9.06
C PHE A 117 -8.24 -29.90 -9.63
N LYS A 118 -7.60 -28.95 -10.33
CA LYS A 118 -8.25 -27.94 -11.16
C LYS A 118 -8.72 -28.57 -12.48
N GLU A 119 -9.57 -27.88 -13.22
CA GLU A 119 -10.05 -28.30 -14.55
C GLU A 119 -8.91 -28.57 -15.54
N ASN A 120 -7.77 -27.91 -15.38
CA ASN A 120 -6.57 -28.11 -16.20
C ASN A 120 -5.65 -29.26 -15.72
N GLY A 121 -6.09 -30.09 -14.77
CA GLY A 121 -5.33 -31.25 -14.25
C GLY A 121 -4.18 -30.90 -13.29
N LYS A 122 -3.98 -29.61 -12.96
CA LYS A 122 -3.02 -29.19 -11.93
C LYS A 122 -3.60 -29.31 -10.53
N LEU A 123 -2.74 -29.40 -9.52
CA LEU A 123 -3.16 -29.43 -8.13
C LEU A 123 -3.85 -28.13 -7.73
N ASN A 124 -4.93 -28.27 -6.96
CA ASN A 124 -5.60 -27.15 -6.34
C ASN A 124 -4.94 -26.82 -4.99
N ILE A 125 -3.88 -26.02 -5.03
CA ILE A 125 -3.10 -25.66 -3.83
C ILE A 125 -3.98 -25.02 -2.74
N LYS A 126 -4.97 -24.20 -3.13
CA LYS A 126 -5.91 -23.56 -2.18
C LYS A 126 -6.68 -24.60 -1.37
N TYR A 127 -7.28 -25.57 -2.07
CA TYR A 127 -7.99 -26.68 -1.45
C TYR A 127 -7.06 -27.49 -0.53
N MET A 128 -5.84 -27.79 -0.97
CA MET A 128 -4.90 -28.56 -0.15
C MET A 128 -4.47 -27.83 1.13
N ILE A 129 -4.23 -26.52 1.06
CA ILE A 129 -3.94 -25.69 2.24
C ILE A 129 -5.13 -25.74 3.20
N ARG A 130 -6.34 -25.44 2.71
CA ARG A 130 -7.58 -25.43 3.50
C ARG A 130 -7.80 -26.75 4.24
N GLU A 131 -7.64 -27.88 3.55
CA GLU A 131 -7.81 -29.22 4.14
C GLU A 131 -6.76 -29.55 5.22
N ASN A 132 -5.53 -29.06 5.07
CA ASN A 132 -4.49 -29.25 6.10
C ASN A 132 -4.78 -28.37 7.31
N LEU A 133 -5.23 -27.12 7.12
CA LEU A 133 -5.60 -26.21 8.20
C LEU A 133 -6.82 -26.71 8.99
N LYS A 134 -7.80 -27.34 8.32
CA LYS A 134 -8.96 -27.98 8.97
C LYS A 134 -8.58 -29.11 9.94
N LYS A 135 -7.49 -29.84 9.64
CA LYS A 135 -7.07 -31.04 10.41
C LYS A 135 -6.07 -30.73 11.52
N GLY A 136 -5.56 -29.51 11.59
CA GLY A 136 -4.47 -29.14 12.48
C GLY A 136 -4.52 -27.69 12.88
N LEU A 137 -5.39 -27.35 13.83
CA LEU A 137 -5.07 -26.30 14.79
C LEU A 137 -3.97 -26.88 15.67
N ALA A 138 -2.82 -26.20 15.74
CA ALA A 138 -1.57 -26.73 16.27
C ALA A 138 -1.74 -27.45 17.62
N PRO A 139 -0.95 -28.51 17.93
CA PRO A 139 -0.73 -28.87 19.33
C PRO A 139 -0.27 -27.61 20.06
N GLN A 140 -0.85 -27.30 21.23
CA GLN A 140 -0.59 -26.07 21.99
C GLN A 140 0.92 -25.80 22.27
N HIS A 141 1.78 -26.79 22.05
CA HIS A 141 3.22 -26.75 22.31
C HIS A 141 4.10 -26.37 21.10
N LEU A 142 3.57 -26.31 19.87
CA LEU A 142 4.36 -25.95 18.69
C LEU A 142 4.04 -24.52 18.20
N PRO A 143 5.06 -23.70 17.87
CA PRO A 143 4.82 -22.40 17.25
C PRO A 143 4.03 -22.53 15.94
N PRO A 144 3.09 -21.63 15.63
CA PRO A 144 2.30 -21.67 14.39
C PRO A 144 3.17 -21.76 13.13
N TYR A 145 4.30 -21.04 13.11
CA TYR A 145 5.22 -21.06 11.98
C TYR A 145 5.77 -22.47 11.69
N THR A 146 6.12 -23.25 12.72
CA THR A 146 6.60 -24.63 12.55
C THR A 146 5.54 -25.51 11.91
N VAL A 147 4.27 -25.34 12.29
CA VAL A 147 3.17 -26.09 11.69
C VAL A 147 2.97 -25.68 10.23
N ALA A 148 3.00 -24.38 9.93
CA ALA A 148 2.95 -23.88 8.56
C ALA A 148 4.08 -24.45 7.69
N GLN A 149 5.30 -24.53 8.23
CA GLN A 149 6.46 -25.09 7.53
C GLN A 149 6.30 -26.59 7.26
N GLN A 150 5.77 -27.36 8.21
CA GLN A 150 5.49 -28.78 8.02
C GLN A 150 4.43 -29.02 6.94
N ILE A 151 3.37 -28.20 6.91
CA ILE A 151 2.37 -28.23 5.84
C ILE A 151 3.02 -27.87 4.51
N ALA A 152 3.76 -26.76 4.45
CA ALA A 152 4.42 -26.29 3.24
C ALA A 152 5.41 -27.31 2.67
N THR A 153 6.17 -28.01 3.51
CA THR A 153 7.12 -29.05 3.10
C THR A 153 6.39 -30.22 2.44
N LYS A 154 5.34 -30.73 3.09
CA LYS A 154 4.50 -31.82 2.54
C LYS A 154 3.83 -31.44 1.23
N LEU A 155 3.29 -30.21 1.15
CA LEU A 155 2.70 -29.69 -0.08
C LEU A 155 3.77 -29.51 -1.16
N SER A 156 4.97 -29.07 -0.78
CA SER A 156 6.07 -28.85 -1.72
C SER A 156 6.52 -30.15 -2.37
N GLU A 157 6.69 -31.20 -1.57
CA GLU A 157 6.99 -32.56 -2.07
C GLU A 157 5.88 -33.10 -2.97
N CYS A 158 4.62 -32.85 -2.61
CA CYS A 158 3.47 -33.26 -3.42
C CYS A 158 3.45 -32.54 -4.79
N ILE A 159 3.72 -31.23 -4.82
CA ILE A 159 3.80 -30.43 -6.04
C ILE A 159 4.99 -30.88 -6.89
N ALA A 160 6.16 -31.07 -6.29
CA ALA A 160 7.34 -31.58 -6.98
C ALA A 160 7.07 -32.95 -7.62
N THR A 161 6.42 -33.84 -6.89
CA THR A 161 6.12 -35.20 -7.36
C THR A 161 5.00 -35.25 -8.41
N LEU A 162 3.94 -34.44 -8.29
CA LEU A 162 2.79 -34.50 -9.20
C LEU A 162 2.79 -33.42 -10.29
N GLU A 163 3.62 -32.39 -10.21
CA GLU A 163 3.70 -31.36 -11.25
C GLU A 163 5.08 -31.28 -11.89
N GLY A 164 6.10 -31.89 -11.26
CA GLY A 164 7.48 -31.83 -11.74
C GLY A 164 8.06 -30.42 -11.68
N ASN A 165 7.59 -29.59 -10.74
CA ASN A 165 8.09 -28.24 -10.51
C ASN A 165 8.54 -28.10 -9.06
N ARG A 166 9.68 -27.43 -8.82
CA ARG A 166 10.11 -27.06 -7.47
C ARG A 166 9.31 -25.83 -6.99
N PRO A 167 8.43 -25.96 -5.99
CA PRO A 167 7.76 -24.79 -5.43
C PRO A 167 8.68 -24.06 -4.46
N GLU A 168 8.42 -22.77 -4.27
CA GLU A 168 9.10 -21.98 -3.24
C GLU A 168 8.50 -22.26 -1.87
N THR A 169 9.06 -23.24 -1.16
CA THR A 169 8.58 -23.69 0.15
C THR A 169 8.52 -22.57 1.18
N ASP A 170 9.46 -21.63 1.17
CA ASP A 170 9.46 -20.49 2.09
C ASP A 170 8.28 -19.55 1.85
N HIS A 171 7.98 -19.24 0.59
CA HIS A 171 6.83 -18.41 0.24
C HIS A 171 5.52 -19.11 0.63
N LEU A 172 5.41 -20.41 0.33
CA LEU A 172 4.24 -21.21 0.70
C LEU A 172 4.06 -21.27 2.23
N THR A 173 5.15 -21.41 2.98
CA THR A 173 5.15 -21.37 4.45
C THR A 173 4.58 -20.04 4.96
N LYS A 174 5.03 -18.91 4.39
CA LYS A 174 4.56 -17.57 4.79
C LYS A 174 3.07 -17.37 4.51
N VAL A 175 2.58 -17.84 3.35
CA VAL A 175 1.16 -17.76 3.00
C VAL A 175 0.29 -18.60 3.95
N ILE A 176 0.73 -19.83 4.27
CA ILE A 176 0.01 -20.71 5.20
C ILE A 176 0.00 -20.10 6.61
N TRP A 177 1.16 -19.65 7.11
CA TRP A 177 1.28 -19.01 8.42
C TRP A 177 0.40 -17.76 8.53
N ALA A 178 0.38 -16.93 7.49
CA ALA A 178 -0.39 -15.70 7.45
C ALA A 178 -1.89 -15.94 7.68
N VAL A 179 -2.45 -17.04 7.18
CA VAL A 179 -3.85 -17.43 7.41
C VAL A 179 -4.02 -18.17 8.72
N GLN A 180 -3.12 -19.12 9.02
CA GLN A 180 -3.22 -20.00 10.19
C GLN A 180 -3.31 -19.24 11.52
N LYS A 181 -2.54 -18.15 11.68
CA LYS A 181 -2.55 -17.36 12.92
C LYS A 181 -3.92 -16.77 13.25
N HIS A 182 -4.75 -16.48 12.24
CA HIS A 182 -6.09 -15.92 12.42
C HIS A 182 -7.14 -16.95 12.83
N LEU A 183 -6.81 -18.24 12.74
CA LEU A 183 -7.69 -19.35 13.14
C LEU A 183 -7.48 -19.77 14.61
N LEU A 184 -6.48 -19.23 15.28
CA LEU A 184 -6.13 -19.57 16.66
C LEU A 184 -6.75 -18.54 17.63
N LYS A 185 -7.27 -19.01 18.77
CA LYS A 185 -7.98 -18.18 19.76
C LYS A 185 -7.04 -17.50 20.76
N ASP A 186 -5.99 -18.21 21.21
CA ASP A 186 -5.04 -17.72 22.23
C ASP A 186 -3.61 -17.67 21.68
N LEU A 187 -3.30 -16.64 20.90
CA LEU A 187 -1.94 -16.42 20.40
C LEU A 187 -1.24 -15.34 21.21
N SER A 188 -0.32 -15.74 22.09
CA SER A 188 0.55 -14.76 22.73
C SER A 188 1.39 -14.03 21.66
N PRO A 189 1.69 -12.72 21.83
CA PRO A 189 2.53 -11.99 20.88
C PRO A 189 3.90 -12.65 20.62
N LEU A 190 4.45 -13.37 21.60
CA LEU A 190 5.68 -14.14 21.49
C LEU A 190 5.53 -15.39 20.59
N GLN A 191 4.38 -16.05 20.63
CA GLN A 191 4.07 -17.22 19.78
C GLN A 191 3.58 -16.81 18.38
N ALA A 192 3.00 -15.61 18.26
CA ALA A 192 2.60 -15.03 16.98
C ALA A 192 3.80 -14.52 16.17
N LYS A 193 4.95 -14.32 16.82
CA LYS A 193 6.13 -13.74 16.21
C LYS A 193 6.71 -14.67 15.14
N SER A 194 6.69 -14.21 13.89
CA SER A 194 7.42 -14.84 12.80
C SER A 194 8.92 -14.56 12.94
N PRO A 195 9.81 -15.47 12.53
CA PRO A 195 11.22 -15.16 12.31
C PRO A 195 11.45 -14.04 11.28
N PHE A 196 10.38 -13.63 10.57
CA PHE A 196 10.39 -12.68 9.47
C PHE A 196 9.45 -11.48 9.69
N ASP A 197 9.06 -11.19 10.94
CA ASP A 197 8.18 -10.06 11.30
C ASP A 197 8.83 -8.67 11.16
N GLU A 198 10.03 -8.58 10.59
CA GLU A 198 10.58 -7.28 10.19
C GLU A 198 9.83 -6.76 8.96
N HIS A 199 8.76 -6.02 9.22
CA HIS A 199 7.99 -5.33 8.20
C HIS A 199 8.76 -4.10 7.70
N ASP A 200 9.15 -4.14 6.43
CA ASP A 200 9.78 -2.99 5.79
C ASP A 200 8.74 -1.96 5.32
N MET A 201 9.24 -0.87 4.73
CA MET A 201 8.37 0.20 4.22
C MET A 201 7.46 -0.27 3.06
N LEU A 202 7.89 -1.26 2.28
CA LEU A 202 7.07 -1.84 1.21
C LEU A 202 5.90 -2.65 1.79
N ASP A 203 6.13 -3.42 2.85
CA ASP A 203 5.04 -4.10 3.58
C ASP A 203 4.02 -3.10 4.11
N LYS A 204 4.49 -2.00 4.73
CA LYS A 204 3.60 -0.93 5.22
C LYS A 204 2.76 -0.32 4.10
N LEU A 205 3.35 -0.12 2.92
CA LEU A 205 2.65 0.44 1.77
C LEU A 205 1.61 -0.53 1.19
N ILE A 206 1.94 -1.82 1.08
CA ILE A 206 1.01 -2.88 0.65
C ILE A 206 -0.17 -2.95 1.62
N VAL A 207 0.11 -3.01 2.93
CA VAL A 207 -0.91 -3.09 3.97
C VAL A 207 -1.81 -1.86 3.98
N LYS A 208 -1.24 -0.65 3.92
CA LYS A 208 -2.01 0.61 3.80
C LYS A 208 -2.95 0.56 2.60
N THR A 209 -2.43 0.16 1.44
CA THR A 209 -3.19 0.08 0.19
C THR A 209 -4.32 -0.95 0.29
N GLN A 210 -4.06 -2.13 0.86
CA GLN A 210 -5.06 -3.18 1.06
C GLN A 210 -6.19 -2.71 2.00
N LEU A 211 -5.86 -2.02 3.10
CA LEU A 211 -6.85 -1.48 4.03
C LEU A 211 -7.74 -0.43 3.36
N GLU A 212 -7.15 0.48 2.57
CA GLU A 212 -7.93 1.49 1.82
C GLU A 212 -8.87 0.85 0.78
N ILE A 213 -8.42 -0.19 0.09
CA ILE A 213 -9.26 -0.89 -0.89
C ILE A 213 -10.40 -1.63 -0.19
N THR A 214 -10.10 -2.37 0.88
CA THR A 214 -11.11 -3.17 1.62
C THR A 214 -12.05 -2.33 2.49
N ALA A 215 -11.70 -1.07 2.78
CA ALA A 215 -12.57 -0.11 3.47
C ALA A 215 -13.74 0.38 2.62
N LYS A 216 -13.63 0.29 1.28
CA LYS A 216 -14.72 0.64 0.34
C LYS A 216 -15.87 -0.37 0.32
N GLU A 217 -15.85 -1.35 1.21
CA GLU A 217 -16.79 -2.47 1.30
C GLU A 217 -16.93 -3.33 0.03
N GLU A 218 -15.99 -3.21 -0.92
CA GLU A 218 -15.98 -4.07 -2.09
C GLU A 218 -15.55 -5.49 -1.68
N LYS A 219 -16.43 -6.47 -1.92
CA LYS A 219 -16.15 -7.90 -1.68
C LYS A 219 -15.18 -8.43 -2.74
N LEU A 220 -13.90 -8.13 -2.58
CA LEU A 220 -12.86 -8.51 -3.53
C LEU A 220 -12.27 -9.88 -3.22
N SER A 221 -12.25 -10.75 -4.22
CA SER A 221 -11.47 -11.98 -4.15
C SER A 221 -9.97 -11.67 -4.10
N PRO A 222 -9.14 -12.56 -3.54
CA PRO A 222 -7.69 -12.37 -3.48
C PRO A 222 -7.03 -11.96 -4.80
N SER A 223 -7.45 -12.54 -5.93
CA SER A 223 -6.89 -12.19 -7.24
C SER A 223 -7.23 -10.77 -7.68
N LEU A 224 -8.45 -10.30 -7.38
CA LEU A 224 -8.85 -8.92 -7.68
C LEU A 224 -8.14 -7.95 -6.75
N LEU A 225 -8.08 -8.27 -5.45
CA LEU A 225 -7.38 -7.46 -4.46
C LEU A 225 -5.89 -7.29 -4.80
N LYS A 226 -5.22 -8.37 -5.20
CA LYS A 226 -3.83 -8.33 -5.71
C LYS A 226 -3.69 -7.37 -6.90
N ARG A 227 -4.61 -7.44 -7.86
CA ARG A 227 -4.59 -6.58 -9.04
C ARG A 227 -4.75 -5.10 -8.69
N GLU A 228 -5.69 -4.77 -7.80
CA GLU A 228 -5.91 -3.38 -7.38
C GLU A 228 -4.75 -2.83 -6.54
N ILE A 229 -4.12 -3.66 -5.69
CA ILE A 229 -2.90 -3.29 -4.97
C ILE A 229 -1.76 -3.01 -5.96
N ASN A 230 -1.50 -3.91 -6.91
CA ASN A 230 -0.48 -3.69 -7.95
C ASN A 230 -0.72 -2.39 -8.71
N LYS A 231 -1.95 -2.15 -9.17
CA LYS A 231 -2.32 -0.92 -9.87
C LYS A 231 -2.00 0.34 -9.05
N LYS A 232 -2.28 0.32 -7.74
CA LYS A 232 -1.93 1.44 -6.84
C LYS A 232 -0.42 1.58 -6.67
N LEU A 233 0.33 0.49 -6.48
CA LEU A 233 1.79 0.52 -6.34
C LEU A 233 2.49 1.02 -7.61
N ASP A 234 2.00 0.63 -8.78
CA ASP A 234 2.49 1.12 -10.07
C ASP A 234 2.29 2.64 -10.21
N ALA A 235 1.17 3.17 -9.71
CA ALA A 235 0.94 4.62 -9.68
C ALA A 235 1.97 5.35 -8.79
N TYR A 236 2.37 4.77 -7.65
CA TYR A 236 3.45 5.31 -6.82
C TYR A 236 4.80 5.28 -7.53
N LEU A 237 5.10 4.23 -8.29
CA LEU A 237 6.32 4.16 -9.11
C LEU A 237 6.37 5.25 -10.19
N GLY A 238 5.21 5.58 -10.76
CA GLY A 238 5.04 6.70 -11.69
C GLY A 238 5.41 8.07 -11.13
N LEU A 239 5.46 8.25 -9.80
CA LEU A 239 5.84 9.51 -9.16
C LEU A 239 7.34 9.81 -9.18
N LYS A 240 8.19 8.82 -9.54
CA LYS A 240 9.64 9.01 -9.62
C LYS A 240 10.04 10.08 -10.66
N THR A 241 9.18 10.39 -11.64
CA THR A 241 9.39 11.47 -12.60
C THR A 241 9.22 12.84 -11.95
N LEU A 242 8.13 13.05 -11.19
CA LEU A 242 7.86 14.33 -10.51
C LEU A 242 8.93 14.76 -9.51
N ALA A 243 9.51 13.81 -8.79
CA ALA A 243 10.56 14.13 -7.82
C ALA A 243 11.89 14.50 -8.47
N LYS A 244 12.14 14.08 -9.72
CA LYS A 244 13.33 14.53 -10.47
C LYS A 244 13.20 15.98 -10.90
N ASP A 245 11.98 16.44 -11.16
CA ASP A 245 11.70 17.78 -11.67
C ASP A 245 11.42 18.80 -10.55
N ASN A 246 11.57 18.42 -9.27
CA ASN A 246 11.28 19.25 -8.09
C ASN A 246 9.83 19.82 -8.01
N GLN A 247 8.88 19.25 -8.77
CA GLN A 247 7.51 19.77 -8.90
C GLN A 247 6.56 19.28 -7.78
N LEU A 248 6.99 18.33 -6.95
CA LEU A 248 6.06 17.68 -6.01
C LEU A 248 5.47 18.67 -4.98
N THR A 249 6.26 19.62 -4.48
CA THR A 249 5.81 20.60 -3.48
C THR A 249 4.75 21.55 -4.05
N SER A 250 4.99 22.07 -5.26
CA SER A 250 4.07 22.98 -5.96
C SER A 250 2.78 22.25 -6.31
N THR A 251 2.85 21.06 -6.90
CA THR A 251 1.68 20.25 -7.25
C THR A 251 0.83 19.92 -6.02
N LEU A 252 1.44 19.48 -4.92
CA LEU A 252 0.72 19.20 -3.68
C LEU A 252 0.03 20.45 -3.11
N SER A 253 0.73 21.59 -3.13
CA SER A 253 0.19 22.86 -2.65
C SER A 253 -1.03 23.31 -3.46
N ILE A 254 -0.93 23.20 -4.79
CA ILE A 254 -2.02 23.55 -5.71
C ILE A 254 -3.25 22.65 -5.48
N ILE A 255 -3.05 21.33 -5.43
CA ILE A 255 -4.16 20.38 -5.19
C ILE A 255 -4.86 20.70 -3.87
N LEU A 256 -4.09 20.91 -2.80
CA LEU A 256 -4.65 21.21 -1.50
C LEU A 256 -5.40 22.55 -1.50
N ALA A 257 -4.87 23.57 -2.20
CA ALA A 257 -5.53 24.86 -2.35
C ALA A 257 -6.86 24.76 -3.11
N GLU A 258 -6.91 24.06 -4.25
CA GLU A 258 -8.15 23.80 -4.99
C GLU A 258 -9.23 23.16 -4.10
N LYS A 259 -8.83 22.20 -3.25
CA LYS A 259 -9.76 21.49 -2.35
C LYS A 259 -10.24 22.35 -1.20
N LEU A 260 -9.37 23.16 -0.60
CA LEU A 260 -9.66 23.88 0.62
C LEU A 260 -10.17 25.31 0.39
N TYR A 261 -10.04 25.86 -0.82
CA TYR A 261 -10.41 27.26 -1.08
C TYR A 261 -11.87 27.57 -0.72
N GLN A 262 -12.80 26.68 -1.07
CA GLN A 262 -14.22 26.90 -0.80
C GLN A 262 -14.54 26.95 0.70
N SER A 263 -13.79 26.24 1.54
CA SER A 263 -13.94 26.23 3.00
C SER A 263 -12.96 27.15 3.72
N SER A 264 -12.12 27.89 2.99
CA SER A 264 -11.15 28.81 3.57
C SER A 264 -11.84 29.99 4.26
N LEU A 265 -11.22 30.50 5.33
CA LEU A 265 -11.72 31.70 6.00
C LEU A 265 -11.82 32.89 5.04
N ILE A 266 -10.96 32.93 4.01
CA ILE A 266 -10.97 34.00 3.03
C ILE A 266 -12.23 33.98 2.17
N SER A 267 -12.70 32.80 1.74
CA SER A 267 -13.93 32.68 0.96
C SER A 267 -15.18 33.02 1.79
N CYS A 268 -15.18 32.68 3.08
CA CYS A 268 -16.36 32.76 3.94
C CYS A 268 -16.50 34.08 4.73
N HIS A 269 -15.41 34.75 5.10
CA HIS A 269 -15.44 35.87 6.06
C HIS A 269 -15.24 37.25 5.44
N PHE A 270 -14.66 37.35 4.24
CA PHE A 270 -14.45 38.63 3.58
C PHE A 270 -15.64 39.01 2.70
N SER A 271 -15.93 40.32 2.66
CA SER A 271 -16.87 40.87 1.69
C SER A 271 -16.40 40.59 0.27
N LEU A 272 -17.32 40.62 -0.69
CA LEU A 272 -16.98 40.45 -2.11
C LEU A 272 -15.93 41.47 -2.57
N LYS A 273 -15.99 42.71 -2.07
CA LYS A 273 -15.03 43.78 -2.43
C LYS A 273 -13.63 43.46 -1.93
N GLU A 274 -13.49 43.02 -0.69
CA GLU A 274 -12.19 42.65 -0.11
C GLU A 274 -11.58 41.45 -0.83
N ARG A 275 -12.39 40.44 -1.16
CA ARG A 275 -11.93 39.29 -1.95
C ARG A 275 -11.38 39.71 -3.31
N ILE A 276 -12.12 40.55 -4.03
CA ILE A 276 -11.69 41.09 -5.32
C ILE A 276 -10.38 41.88 -5.17
N ALA A 277 -10.23 42.69 -4.11
CA ALA A 277 -8.99 43.45 -3.88
C ALA A 277 -7.78 42.52 -3.65
N ILE A 278 -7.94 41.52 -2.79
CA ILE A 278 -6.91 40.51 -2.50
C ILE A 278 -6.54 39.73 -3.78
N GLU A 279 -7.51 39.21 -4.51
CA GLU A 279 -7.26 38.48 -5.77
C GLU A 279 -6.60 39.37 -6.82
N SER A 280 -7.05 40.62 -6.95
CA SER A 280 -6.49 41.59 -7.88
C SER A 280 -5.05 41.96 -7.54
N PHE A 281 -4.71 41.99 -6.26
CA PHE A 281 -3.33 42.12 -5.78
C PHE A 281 -2.50 40.89 -6.17
N ILE A 282 -2.96 39.68 -5.85
CA ILE A 282 -2.23 38.44 -6.18
C ILE A 282 -2.00 38.32 -7.70
N ARG A 283 -3.04 38.47 -8.52
CA ARG A 283 -2.96 38.36 -9.99
C ARG A 283 -1.96 39.35 -10.58
N HIS A 284 -1.92 40.57 -10.04
CA HIS A 284 -0.97 41.60 -10.46
C HIS A 284 0.48 41.14 -10.25
N HIS A 285 0.80 40.59 -9.07
CA HIS A 285 2.16 40.15 -8.77
C HIS A 285 2.55 38.86 -9.49
N ILE A 286 1.59 37.96 -9.76
CA ILE A 286 1.82 36.79 -10.61
C ILE A 286 2.16 37.23 -12.04
N GLU A 287 1.39 38.17 -12.60
CA GLU A 287 1.63 38.68 -13.94
C GLU A 287 2.97 39.40 -14.04
N ILE A 288 3.30 40.23 -13.05
CA ILE A 288 4.59 40.90 -12.97
C ILE A 288 5.74 39.90 -12.83
N GLY A 289 5.56 38.85 -12.02
CA GLY A 289 6.55 37.80 -11.84
C GLY A 289 6.92 37.07 -13.15
N LYS A 290 6.03 37.03 -14.16
CA LYS A 290 6.33 36.44 -15.47
C LYS A 290 7.46 37.15 -16.21
N TYR A 291 7.71 38.43 -15.92
CA TYR A 291 8.84 39.18 -16.49
C TYR A 291 10.19 38.72 -15.93
N ASN A 292 10.20 37.90 -14.88
CA ASN A 292 11.39 37.25 -14.34
C ASN A 292 11.34 35.73 -14.62
N PRO A 293 12.08 35.23 -15.65
CA PRO A 293 12.07 33.82 -16.02
C PRO A 293 12.58 32.87 -14.95
N GLN A 294 13.30 33.35 -13.93
CA GLN A 294 13.71 32.52 -12.81
C GLN A 294 12.49 32.15 -11.97
N LEU A 295 11.62 33.12 -11.67
CA LEU A 295 10.40 32.99 -10.84
C LEU A 295 9.28 32.16 -11.48
N THR A 296 9.35 31.86 -12.78
CA THR A 296 8.36 31.02 -13.48
C THR A 296 8.66 29.53 -13.41
N SER A 297 9.88 29.15 -13.02
CA SER A 297 10.25 27.75 -12.76
C SER A 297 9.66 27.24 -11.44
N ASP A 298 9.37 25.94 -11.36
CA ASP A 298 8.86 25.31 -10.14
C ASP A 298 9.80 25.50 -8.93
N GLU A 299 11.11 25.55 -9.18
CA GLU A 299 12.15 25.78 -8.15
C GLU A 299 12.04 27.15 -7.48
N HIS A 300 11.55 28.16 -8.19
CA HIS A 300 11.45 29.54 -7.68
C HIS A 300 9.99 30.02 -7.51
N ARG A 301 9.00 29.18 -7.80
CA ARG A 301 7.58 29.51 -7.54
C ARG A 301 7.33 29.74 -6.05
N LEU A 302 8.02 28.99 -5.18
CA LEU A 302 7.99 29.22 -3.73
C LEU A 302 8.53 30.61 -3.37
N GLU A 303 9.54 31.08 -4.08
CA GLU A 303 10.09 32.42 -3.88
C GLU A 303 9.08 33.51 -4.28
N LEU A 304 8.39 33.36 -5.42
CA LEU A 304 7.32 34.26 -5.82
C LEU A 304 6.23 34.37 -4.74
N ILE A 305 5.82 33.24 -4.17
CA ILE A 305 4.79 33.20 -3.13
C ILE A 305 5.27 33.88 -1.84
N GLN A 306 6.51 33.60 -1.41
CA GLN A 306 7.11 34.25 -0.26
C GLN A 306 7.21 35.78 -0.45
N ARG A 307 7.51 36.23 -1.67
CA ARG A 307 7.54 37.65 -2.00
C ARG A 307 6.15 38.28 -1.96
N ILE A 308 5.12 37.63 -2.51
CA ILE A 308 3.73 38.11 -2.43
C ILE A 308 3.26 38.20 -0.96
N LEU A 309 3.59 37.20 -0.14
CA LEU A 309 3.29 37.20 1.30
C LEU A 309 3.99 38.36 2.03
N ALA A 310 5.26 38.61 1.73
CA ALA A 310 6.02 39.70 2.31
C ALA A 310 5.44 41.07 1.90
N LEU A 311 5.15 41.25 0.61
CA LEU A 311 4.56 42.47 0.07
C LEU A 311 3.18 42.77 0.68
N TYR A 312 2.35 41.75 0.88
CA TYR A 312 1.08 41.91 1.57
C TYR A 312 1.28 42.43 3.01
N THR A 313 2.25 41.85 3.72
CA THR A 313 2.55 42.24 5.11
C THR A 313 3.05 43.69 5.18
N VAL A 314 3.87 44.12 4.21
CA VAL A 314 4.36 45.50 4.12
C VAL A 314 3.25 46.46 3.70
N ALA A 315 2.30 46.02 2.88
CA ALA A 315 1.23 46.85 2.33
C ALA A 315 0.33 47.47 3.43
N GLU A 316 0.18 46.80 4.57
CA GLU A 316 -0.58 47.31 5.71
C GLU A 316 0.01 48.62 6.28
N ALA A 317 1.34 48.75 6.25
CA ALA A 317 2.05 49.91 6.77
C ALA A 317 2.24 51.03 5.73
N LEU A 318 1.73 50.86 4.50
CA LEU A 318 1.92 51.86 3.46
C LEU A 318 1.19 53.17 3.77
N PRO A 319 1.82 54.32 3.50
CA PRO A 319 1.13 55.61 3.53
C PRO A 319 -0.03 55.59 2.52
N LYS A 320 -1.18 56.19 2.86
CA LYS A 320 -2.38 56.18 2.00
C LYS A 320 -2.54 57.43 1.14
N ASP A 321 -1.89 58.52 1.53
CA ASP A 321 -2.11 59.87 0.99
C ASP A 321 -0.93 60.39 0.14
N ILE A 322 -0.32 59.52 -0.68
CA ILE A 322 0.75 59.92 -1.61
C ILE A 322 0.16 60.18 -3.00
N SER A 323 0.49 61.33 -3.60
CA SER A 323 0.11 61.63 -4.99
C SER A 323 0.90 60.78 -5.99
N GLU A 324 0.33 60.53 -7.16
CA GLU A 324 1.00 59.71 -8.18
C GLU A 324 2.35 60.32 -8.62
N GLU A 325 2.46 61.65 -8.70
CA GLU A 325 3.73 62.33 -9.05
C GLU A 325 4.80 62.13 -7.97
N ALA A 326 4.41 62.20 -6.69
CA ALA A 326 5.33 61.94 -5.58
C ALA A 326 5.79 60.48 -5.59
N LEU A 327 4.87 59.53 -5.83
CA LEU A 327 5.20 58.11 -5.94
C LEU A 327 6.17 57.83 -7.10
N ARG A 328 5.94 58.43 -8.28
CA ARG A 328 6.86 58.34 -9.43
C ARG A 328 8.25 58.87 -9.10
N THR A 329 8.34 59.94 -8.32
CA THR A 329 9.62 60.50 -7.88
C THR A 329 10.36 59.52 -6.97
N TYR A 330 9.69 58.97 -5.96
CA TYR A 330 10.28 57.97 -5.07
C TYR A 330 10.73 56.70 -5.78
N ILE A 331 9.94 56.18 -6.73
CA ILE A 331 10.32 55.01 -7.53
C ILE A 331 11.61 55.27 -8.31
N ASN A 332 11.72 56.45 -8.93
CA ASN A 332 12.92 56.84 -9.67
C ASN A 332 14.13 56.99 -8.75
N GLU A 333 13.96 57.61 -7.58
CA GLU A 333 15.04 57.77 -6.60
C GLU A 333 15.59 56.42 -6.11
N VAL A 334 14.71 55.48 -5.72
CA VAL A 334 15.11 54.14 -5.25
C VAL A 334 15.84 53.38 -6.37
N ARG A 335 15.32 53.41 -7.60
CA ARG A 335 15.91 52.69 -8.73
C ARG A 335 17.27 53.26 -9.16
N GLU A 336 17.39 54.58 -9.23
CA GLU A 336 18.62 55.24 -9.74
C GLU A 336 19.76 55.19 -8.75
N LYS A 337 19.46 55.24 -7.45
CA LYS A 337 20.48 55.28 -6.41
C LYS A 337 20.96 53.90 -5.96
N LYS A 338 20.17 52.83 -6.21
CA LYS A 338 20.44 51.45 -5.70
C LYS A 338 20.89 51.47 -4.24
N GLU A 339 20.33 52.39 -3.46
CA GLU A 339 20.82 52.69 -2.11
C GLU A 339 20.43 51.54 -1.17
N GLU A 340 21.41 51.02 -0.41
CA GLU A 340 21.16 50.08 0.69
C GLU A 340 20.48 50.78 1.89
N SER A 341 20.40 52.12 1.87
CA SER A 341 19.87 52.98 2.92
C SER A 341 18.62 53.74 2.49
N ILE A 342 17.71 53.97 3.43
CA ILE A 342 16.45 54.68 3.20
C ILE A 342 16.73 56.16 2.81
N PRO A 343 16.20 56.66 1.67
CA PRO A 343 16.31 58.07 1.29
C PRO A 343 15.74 59.01 2.36
N ALA A 344 16.38 60.17 2.55
CA ALA A 344 15.98 61.12 3.59
C ALA A 344 14.54 61.61 3.38
N GLY A 345 13.68 61.40 4.38
CA GLY A 345 12.26 61.81 4.35
C GLY A 345 11.30 60.79 3.73
N MET A 346 11.79 59.65 3.26
CA MET A 346 10.96 58.57 2.73
C MET A 346 10.47 57.65 3.85
N ASP A 347 9.20 57.21 3.75
CA ASP A 347 8.63 56.22 4.66
C ASP A 347 9.32 54.85 4.49
N GLN A 348 9.58 54.16 5.61
CA GLN A 348 10.31 52.89 5.62
C GLN A 348 9.51 51.78 4.91
N ALA A 349 8.20 51.69 5.11
CA ALA A 349 7.38 50.66 4.48
C ALA A 349 7.30 50.91 2.97
N LEU A 350 7.17 52.17 2.55
CA LEU A 350 7.21 52.56 1.14
C LEU A 350 8.55 52.19 0.48
N PHE A 351 9.67 52.45 1.14
CA PHE A 351 11.00 52.09 0.64
C PHE A 351 11.17 50.58 0.48
N ILE A 352 10.75 49.80 1.49
CA ILE A 352 10.80 48.34 1.46
C ILE A 352 9.91 47.79 0.34
N PHE A 353 8.69 48.34 0.19
CA PHE A 353 7.73 47.92 -0.84
C PHE A 353 8.29 48.15 -2.25
N ILE A 354 8.79 49.35 -2.54
CA ILE A 354 9.35 49.67 -3.87
C ILE A 354 10.55 48.78 -4.18
N ASN A 355 11.46 48.54 -3.23
CA ASN A 355 12.58 47.63 -3.44
C ASN A 355 12.13 46.20 -3.70
N ALA A 356 11.14 45.70 -2.95
CA ALA A 356 10.61 44.35 -3.14
C ALA A 356 9.92 44.19 -4.51
N GLU A 357 9.19 45.21 -4.98
CA GLU A 357 8.62 45.25 -6.33
C GLU A 357 9.69 45.25 -7.42
N LEU A 358 10.75 46.06 -7.26
CA LEU A 358 11.87 46.09 -8.20
C LEU A 358 12.58 44.74 -8.30
N LEU A 359 12.70 44.01 -7.19
CA LEU A 359 13.28 42.65 -7.18
C LEU A 359 12.41 41.63 -7.91
N LEU A 360 11.08 41.81 -7.95
CA LEU A 360 10.17 40.92 -8.70
C LEU A 360 10.35 41.03 -10.21
N ILE A 361 10.79 42.19 -10.70
CA ILE A 361 10.93 42.49 -12.12
C ILE A 361 12.39 42.35 -12.54
N ASP A 362 12.65 41.66 -13.66
CA ASP A 362 13.98 41.75 -14.29
C ASP A 362 14.11 43.12 -14.99
N GLU A 363 14.62 44.12 -14.26
CA GLU A 363 14.82 45.49 -14.74
C GLU A 363 15.58 45.56 -16.08
N LYS A 364 16.40 44.55 -16.39
CA LYS A 364 17.18 44.50 -17.64
C LYS A 364 16.32 44.13 -18.85
N LYS A 365 15.12 43.59 -18.63
CA LYS A 365 14.22 43.08 -19.69
C LYS A 365 12.95 43.91 -19.87
N VAL A 366 12.64 44.83 -18.96
CA VAL A 366 11.42 45.64 -19.00
C VAL A 366 11.76 47.12 -19.20
N ALA A 367 11.06 47.78 -20.14
CA ALA A 367 11.25 49.21 -20.38
C ALA A 367 10.83 50.05 -19.15
N LYS A 368 11.50 51.20 -18.96
CA LYS A 368 11.35 52.10 -17.79
C LYS A 368 9.89 52.50 -17.49
N GLY A 369 9.12 52.88 -18.51
CA GLY A 369 7.71 53.31 -18.34
C GLY A 369 6.78 52.20 -17.84
N PRO A 370 6.72 51.03 -18.51
CA PRO A 370 5.94 49.88 -18.04
C PRO A 370 6.29 49.39 -16.62
N LEU A 371 7.55 49.51 -16.22
CA LEU A 371 8.01 49.14 -14.88
C LEU A 371 7.45 50.08 -13.80
N GLU A 372 7.59 51.39 -13.99
CA GLU A 372 7.05 52.40 -13.05
C GLU A 372 5.53 52.27 -12.90
N GLU A 373 4.82 52.08 -14.02
CA GLU A 373 3.38 51.90 -14.03
C GLU A 373 2.94 50.62 -13.30
N GLY A 374 3.75 49.55 -13.38
CA GLY A 374 3.54 48.31 -12.65
C GLY A 374 3.60 48.50 -11.12
N ILE A 375 4.61 49.24 -10.64
CA ILE A 375 4.81 49.51 -9.22
C ILE A 375 3.71 50.44 -8.66
N ILE A 376 3.30 51.45 -9.43
CA ILE A 376 2.20 52.34 -9.04
C ILE A 376 0.91 51.55 -8.86
N LYS A 377 0.59 50.65 -9.80
CA LYS A 377 -0.57 49.77 -9.71
C LYS A 377 -0.47 48.80 -8.52
N ALA A 378 0.73 48.28 -8.23
CA ALA A 378 0.96 47.42 -7.06
C ALA A 378 0.68 48.19 -5.76
N TYR A 379 1.19 49.42 -5.64
CA TYR A 379 0.94 50.31 -4.50
C TYR A 379 -0.56 50.63 -4.34
N GLN A 380 -1.25 51.03 -5.42
CA GLN A 380 -2.68 51.32 -5.39
C GLN A 380 -3.52 50.12 -4.93
N LYS A 381 -3.15 48.91 -5.38
CA LYS A 381 -3.77 47.67 -4.90
C LYS A 381 -3.43 47.42 -3.43
N GLY A 382 -2.17 47.61 -3.04
CA GLY A 382 -1.65 47.40 -1.69
C GLY A 382 -2.38 48.23 -0.62
N ILE A 383 -2.54 49.54 -0.84
CA ILE A 383 -3.22 50.43 0.14
C ILE A 383 -4.72 50.14 0.31
N SER A 384 -5.30 49.34 -0.59
CA SER A 384 -6.71 48.92 -0.57
C SER A 384 -6.94 47.55 0.09
N LEU A 385 -5.88 46.88 0.52
CA LEU A 385 -5.97 45.57 1.15
C LEU A 385 -6.55 45.64 2.57
N PRO A 386 -7.35 44.64 2.99
CA PRO A 386 -7.78 44.52 4.38
C PRO A 386 -6.63 44.02 5.27
N THR A 387 -6.67 44.30 6.56
CA THR A 387 -5.76 43.68 7.55
C THR A 387 -6.09 42.21 7.75
N LEU A 388 -5.06 41.35 7.78
CA LEU A 388 -5.21 39.93 8.09
C LEU A 388 -4.73 39.62 9.51
N SER A 389 -5.50 38.84 10.24
CA SER A 389 -5.02 38.14 11.44
C SER A 389 -4.04 37.01 11.07
N ASN A 390 -3.24 36.55 12.03
CA ASN A 390 -2.26 35.47 11.81
C ASN A 390 -2.88 34.19 11.21
N THR A 391 -4.11 33.84 11.60
CA THR A 391 -4.82 32.68 11.04
C THR A 391 -5.27 32.90 9.60
N GLN A 392 -5.53 34.15 9.20
CA GLN A 392 -5.90 34.50 7.82
C GLN A 392 -4.67 34.60 6.91
N ILE A 393 -3.49 34.93 7.43
CA ILE A 393 -2.23 34.93 6.67
C ILE A 393 -1.92 33.52 6.12
N GLU A 394 -2.10 32.48 6.93
CA GLU A 394 -1.93 31.09 6.44
C GLU A 394 -2.92 30.74 5.32
N GLN A 395 -4.15 31.25 5.41
CA GLN A 395 -5.18 31.07 4.38
C GLN A 395 -4.91 31.92 3.13
N PHE A 396 -4.18 33.02 3.26
CA PHE A 396 -3.80 33.87 2.13
C PHE A 396 -2.81 33.14 1.23
N GLU A 397 -1.87 32.37 1.79
CA GLU A 397 -0.98 31.50 0.99
C GLU A 397 -1.76 30.49 0.14
N LEU A 398 -2.81 29.89 0.71
CA LEU A 398 -3.72 28.99 -0.02
C LEU A 398 -4.34 29.69 -1.23
N LEU A 399 -4.82 30.93 -1.05
CA LEU A 399 -5.38 31.71 -2.15
C LEU A 399 -4.34 32.01 -3.24
N ILE A 400 -3.09 32.30 -2.87
CA ILE A 400 -2.02 32.52 -3.87
C ILE A 400 -1.86 31.26 -4.74
N TRP A 401 -1.78 30.07 -4.14
CA TRP A 401 -1.70 28.82 -4.88
C TRP A 401 -2.92 28.57 -5.79
N LYS A 402 -4.12 28.90 -5.32
CA LYS A 402 -5.36 28.82 -6.11
C LYS A 402 -5.30 29.70 -7.36
N VAL A 403 -4.88 30.96 -7.21
CA VAL A 403 -4.79 31.90 -8.33
C VAL A 403 -3.69 31.48 -9.32
N ILE A 404 -2.57 30.94 -8.82
CA ILE A 404 -1.51 30.39 -9.69
C ILE A 404 -2.07 29.27 -10.60
N GLU A 405 -2.91 28.39 -10.06
CA GLU A 405 -3.51 27.31 -10.86
C GLU A 405 -4.54 27.84 -11.86
N GLU A 406 -5.33 28.85 -11.49
CA GLU A 406 -6.30 29.47 -12.40
C GLU A 406 -5.63 30.16 -13.60
N GLU A 407 -4.46 30.77 -13.40
CA GLU A 407 -3.70 31.46 -14.44
C GLU A 407 -2.82 30.51 -15.26
N GLY A 408 -2.32 29.44 -14.63
CA GLY A 408 -1.29 28.56 -15.21
C GLY A 408 -1.80 27.20 -15.70
N HIS A 409 -2.97 26.74 -15.23
CA HIS A 409 -3.52 25.41 -15.50
C HIS A 409 -2.51 24.28 -15.29
N LEU A 410 -1.72 24.34 -14.23
CA LEU A 410 -0.57 23.47 -14.02
C LEU A 410 -0.97 22.02 -13.75
N LEU A 411 -2.14 21.80 -13.12
CA LEU A 411 -2.64 20.45 -12.90
C LEU A 411 -2.99 19.71 -14.20
N SER A 412 -3.28 20.45 -15.28
CA SER A 412 -3.65 19.87 -16.58
C SER A 412 -2.49 19.11 -17.26
N TYR A 413 -1.25 19.34 -16.83
CA TYR A 413 -0.07 18.64 -17.35
C TYR A 413 0.12 17.23 -16.77
N PHE A 414 -0.61 16.88 -15.71
CA PHE A 414 -0.48 15.59 -15.03
C PHE A 414 -1.63 14.65 -15.37
N SER A 415 -1.38 13.34 -15.31
CA SER A 415 -2.43 12.36 -15.55
C SER A 415 -3.48 12.38 -14.42
N PRO A 416 -4.75 12.09 -14.72
CA PRO A 416 -5.80 12.01 -13.69
C PRO A 416 -5.48 11.03 -12.56
N GLU A 417 -4.82 9.91 -12.86
CA GLU A 417 -4.41 8.91 -11.88
C GLU A 417 -3.38 9.47 -10.90
N MET A 418 -2.43 10.27 -11.40
CA MET A 418 -1.41 10.92 -10.59
C MET A 418 -2.02 11.97 -9.66
N ILE A 419 -2.88 12.84 -10.20
CA ILE A 419 -3.61 13.83 -9.39
C ILE A 419 -4.46 13.15 -8.33
N SER A 420 -5.15 12.06 -8.69
CA SER A 420 -5.94 11.27 -7.74
C SER A 420 -5.08 10.73 -6.60
N LEU A 421 -3.91 10.15 -6.91
CA LEU A 421 -2.98 9.64 -5.92
C LEU A 421 -2.46 10.72 -4.96
N LEU A 422 -2.01 11.85 -5.50
CA LEU A 422 -1.53 12.99 -4.70
C LEU A 422 -2.64 13.54 -3.80
N THR A 423 -3.85 13.72 -4.34
CA THR A 423 -5.03 14.15 -3.59
C THR A 423 -5.34 13.17 -2.46
N GLN A 424 -5.21 11.88 -2.72
CA GLN A 424 -5.51 10.84 -1.74
C GLN A 424 -4.57 10.91 -0.53
N GLU A 425 -3.27 11.12 -0.76
CA GLU A 425 -2.27 11.17 0.31
C GLU A 425 -2.27 12.50 1.07
N LEU A 426 -2.63 13.59 0.40
CA LEU A 426 -2.96 14.86 1.07
C LEU A 426 -4.14 14.69 2.01
N GLY A 427 -5.22 14.05 1.53
CA GLY A 427 -6.40 13.75 2.33
C GLY A 427 -6.05 12.91 3.55
N ASN A 428 -5.28 11.83 3.39
CA ASN A 428 -4.81 11.00 4.49
C ASN A 428 -4.08 11.82 5.56
N THR A 429 -3.13 12.65 5.15
CA THR A 429 -2.32 13.48 6.06
C THR A 429 -3.19 14.51 6.79
N LEU A 430 -4.11 15.17 6.08
CA LEU A 430 -5.01 16.15 6.65
C LEU A 430 -6.00 15.52 7.63
N ILE A 431 -6.54 14.34 7.31
CA ILE A 431 -7.47 13.60 8.18
C ILE A 431 -6.81 13.17 9.49
N ASP A 432 -5.57 12.70 9.43
CA ASP A 432 -4.82 12.31 10.63
C ASP A 432 -4.41 13.54 11.48
N HIS A 433 -4.28 14.72 10.85
CA HIS A 433 -3.81 15.94 11.50
C HIS A 433 -4.61 17.21 11.13
N PRO A 434 -5.92 17.27 11.41
CA PRO A 434 -6.81 18.33 10.90
C PRO A 434 -6.55 19.73 11.47
N LYS A 435 -5.71 19.83 12.51
CA LYS A 435 -5.31 21.09 13.16
C LYS A 435 -3.94 21.61 12.71
N GLN A 436 -3.21 20.84 11.89
CA GLN A 436 -1.91 21.28 11.39
C GLN A 436 -2.08 22.36 10.32
N SER A 437 -1.10 23.26 10.21
CA SER A 437 -1.11 24.30 9.19
C SER A 437 -0.90 23.72 7.79
N PHE A 438 -1.30 24.48 6.77
CA PHE A 438 -1.14 24.14 5.36
C PHE A 438 0.28 23.62 5.05
N LYS A 439 1.32 24.35 5.47
CA LYS A 439 2.73 23.98 5.25
C LYS A 439 3.11 22.64 5.88
N MET A 440 2.60 22.36 7.08
CA MET A 440 2.90 21.12 7.80
C MET A 440 2.26 19.90 7.12
N ILE A 441 1.05 20.05 6.59
CA ILE A 441 0.38 19.02 5.77
C ILE A 441 1.19 18.73 4.51
N ILE A 442 1.59 19.77 3.77
CA ILE A 442 2.42 19.62 2.55
C ILE A 442 3.75 18.94 2.87
N SER A 443 4.46 19.41 3.90
CA SER A 443 5.75 18.85 4.32
C SER A 443 5.65 17.39 4.73
N SER A 444 4.65 17.02 5.52
CA SER A 444 4.42 15.63 5.97
C SER A 444 4.10 14.71 4.79
N THR A 445 3.25 15.17 3.87
CA THR A 445 2.91 14.44 2.64
C THR A 445 4.15 14.27 1.73
N LEU A 446 4.96 15.32 1.58
CA LEU A 446 6.21 15.28 0.82
C LEU A 446 7.20 14.27 1.42
N GLN A 447 7.35 14.23 2.74
CA GLN A 447 8.22 13.26 3.42
C GLN A 447 7.77 11.81 3.17
N PHE A 448 6.46 11.56 3.14
CA PHE A 448 5.92 10.27 2.78
C PHE A 448 6.32 9.86 1.35
N PHE A 449 6.13 10.74 0.37
CA PHE A 449 6.53 10.45 -1.01
C PHE A 449 8.04 10.29 -1.17
N LYS A 450 8.86 11.09 -0.48
CA LYS A 450 10.33 10.92 -0.48
C LYS A 450 10.74 9.52 -0.02
N LYS A 451 10.09 8.98 1.01
CA LYS A 451 10.33 7.61 1.50
C LYS A 451 9.94 6.56 0.45
N ILE A 452 8.81 6.75 -0.24
CA ILE A 452 8.35 5.83 -1.28
C ILE A 452 9.27 5.85 -2.50
N ILE A 453 9.69 7.03 -2.94
CA ILE A 453 10.55 7.21 -4.11
C ILE A 453 11.93 6.59 -3.89
N ALA A 454 12.41 6.61 -2.65
CA ALA A 454 13.63 5.93 -2.23
C ALA A 454 13.51 4.39 -2.20
N LEU A 455 12.32 3.81 -2.36
CA LEU A 455 12.16 2.36 -2.43
C LEU A 455 12.72 1.82 -3.75
N ASP A 456 13.66 0.89 -3.62
CA ASP A 456 14.07 0.01 -4.70
C ASP A 456 13.08 -1.15 -4.78
N ILE A 457 12.31 -1.20 -5.86
CA ILE A 457 11.16 -2.08 -5.99
C ILE A 457 11.47 -3.12 -7.05
N ASP A 458 11.83 -4.33 -6.60
CA ASP A 458 11.90 -5.52 -7.43
C ASP A 458 10.48 -6.10 -7.61
N PRO A 459 9.91 -6.10 -8.83
CA PRO A 459 8.55 -6.56 -9.08
C PRO A 459 8.29 -7.98 -8.58
N THR A 460 9.29 -8.87 -8.67
CA THR A 460 9.14 -10.27 -8.26
C THR A 460 9.02 -10.42 -6.74
N LYS A 461 9.68 -9.54 -5.97
CA LYS A 461 9.56 -9.50 -4.49
C LYS A 461 8.25 -8.87 -4.07
N VAL A 462 7.77 -7.85 -4.79
CA VAL A 462 6.48 -7.21 -4.53
C VAL A 462 5.35 -8.22 -4.64
N GLU A 463 5.29 -8.98 -5.74
CA GLU A 463 4.22 -9.94 -5.94
C GLU A 463 4.11 -10.96 -4.80
N LYS A 464 5.25 -11.50 -4.35
CA LYS A 464 5.31 -12.46 -3.25
C LYS A 464 4.86 -11.86 -1.93
N LYS A 465 5.21 -10.60 -1.66
CA LYS A 465 4.73 -9.89 -0.46
C LYS A 465 3.23 -9.67 -0.52
N ILE A 466 2.70 -9.24 -1.67
CA ILE A 466 1.25 -9.04 -1.86
C ILE A 466 0.50 -10.35 -1.64
N ASP A 467 0.99 -11.47 -2.16
CA ASP A 467 0.36 -12.78 -1.98
C ASP A 467 0.21 -13.17 -0.49
N ILE A 468 1.18 -12.80 0.35
CA ILE A 468 1.14 -13.04 1.81
C ILE A 468 0.08 -12.15 2.49
N TRP A 469 0.02 -10.87 2.14
CA TRP A 469 -0.91 -9.91 2.75
C TRP A 469 -2.36 -10.12 2.30
N VAL A 470 -2.55 -10.36 1.00
CA VAL A 470 -3.87 -10.58 0.39
C VAL A 470 -4.53 -11.86 0.88
N ALA A 471 -3.75 -12.89 1.24
CA ALA A 471 -4.27 -14.12 1.82
C ALA A 471 -5.06 -13.89 3.13
N GLN A 472 -4.81 -12.78 3.83
CA GLN A 472 -5.45 -12.43 5.10
C GLN A 472 -6.68 -11.53 4.92
N ASN A 473 -6.92 -10.98 3.72
CA ASN A 473 -7.95 -9.97 3.45
C ASN A 473 -7.94 -8.85 4.52
N ASP A 474 -9.08 -8.44 5.08
CA ASP A 474 -9.14 -7.42 6.13
C ASP A 474 -8.82 -7.95 7.54
N MET A 475 -8.69 -9.27 7.76
CA MET A 475 -8.23 -9.83 9.05
C MET A 475 -6.82 -9.40 9.43
N LEU A 476 -6.00 -8.97 8.44
CA LEU A 476 -4.65 -8.45 8.72
C LEU A 476 -4.67 -7.26 9.71
N ILE A 477 -5.81 -6.59 9.85
CA ILE A 477 -5.96 -5.44 10.75
C ILE A 477 -5.77 -5.81 12.23
N GLN A 478 -5.95 -7.08 12.59
CA GLN A 478 -5.58 -7.59 13.92
C GLN A 478 -4.07 -7.50 14.18
N THR A 479 -3.25 -7.52 13.12
CA THR A 479 -1.79 -7.57 13.25
C THR A 479 -1.11 -6.23 13.09
N ILE A 480 -1.87 -5.18 12.76
CA ILE A 480 -1.37 -3.81 12.70
C ILE A 480 -1.73 -3.07 13.99
N HIS A 481 -0.94 -2.06 14.31
CA HIS A 481 -1.17 -1.19 15.46
C HIS A 481 -1.28 0.26 14.96
N PHE A 482 -2.37 0.93 15.33
CA PHE A 482 -2.49 2.37 15.15
C PHE A 482 -2.02 3.11 16.40
N ASP A 483 -1.64 4.38 16.25
CA ASP A 483 -1.41 5.24 17.41
C ASP A 483 -2.74 5.42 18.17
N PRO A 484 -2.83 4.98 19.44
CA PRO A 484 -4.05 5.06 20.23
C PRO A 484 -4.49 6.51 20.49
N LYS A 485 -3.59 7.49 20.30
CA LYS A 485 -3.86 8.92 20.54
C LYS A 485 -4.43 9.66 19.33
N THR A 486 -4.75 8.95 18.25
CA THR A 486 -5.35 9.60 17.07
C THR A 486 -6.76 10.13 17.40
N PRO A 487 -7.08 11.40 17.05
CA PRO A 487 -8.37 12.01 17.41
C PRO A 487 -9.60 11.22 16.96
N LEU A 488 -9.54 10.63 15.76
CA LEU A 488 -10.63 9.82 15.21
C LEU A 488 -10.83 8.51 15.97
N LEU A 489 -9.76 7.80 16.33
CA LEU A 489 -9.86 6.57 17.09
C LEU A 489 -10.46 6.82 18.47
N THR A 490 -10.00 7.87 19.17
CA THR A 490 -10.56 8.30 20.45
C THR A 490 -12.05 8.64 20.33
N LEU A 491 -12.47 9.29 19.24
CA LEU A 491 -13.87 9.61 18.98
C LEU A 491 -14.72 8.34 18.79
N ILE A 492 -14.23 7.37 17.99
CA ILE A 492 -14.93 6.10 17.77
C ILE A 492 -15.09 5.32 19.07
N GLU A 493 -14.03 5.20 19.87
CA GLU A 493 -14.08 4.50 21.17
C GLU A 493 -15.05 5.18 22.15
N LYS A 494 -15.03 6.52 22.21
CA LYS A 494 -15.95 7.28 23.06
C LYS A 494 -17.40 7.02 22.65
N LYS A 495 -17.71 7.15 21.35
CA LYS A 495 -19.05 6.92 20.82
C LYS A 495 -19.55 5.50 21.05
N TRP A 496 -18.66 4.52 20.93
CA TRP A 496 -18.98 3.14 21.26
C TRP A 496 -19.40 2.99 22.73
N LYS A 497 -18.61 3.54 23.66
CA LYS A 497 -18.88 3.47 25.11
C LYS A 497 -20.20 4.16 25.48
N GLU A 498 -20.54 5.26 24.83
CA GLU A 498 -21.79 6.01 25.08
C GLU A 498 -23.04 5.27 24.63
N LYS A 499 -22.98 4.51 23.52
CA LYS A 499 -24.17 3.86 22.95
C LYS A 499 -24.57 2.55 23.64
N HIS A 500 -23.70 1.93 24.45
CA HIS A 500 -23.94 0.60 25.04
C HIS A 500 -24.48 -0.44 24.03
N CYS A 501 -24.05 -0.38 22.76
CA CYS A 501 -24.56 -1.25 21.72
C CYS A 501 -24.20 -2.72 22.01
N ASP A 502 -25.19 -3.60 21.90
CA ASP A 502 -24.94 -5.02 21.76
C ASP A 502 -24.25 -5.25 20.41
N ILE A 503 -23.05 -5.84 20.45
CA ILE A 503 -22.21 -6.17 19.29
C ILE A 503 -23.01 -6.94 18.25
N SER A 504 -23.95 -7.80 18.66
CA SER A 504 -24.73 -8.67 17.77
C SER A 504 -25.81 -7.94 16.96
N THR A 505 -26.11 -6.68 17.29
CA THR A 505 -27.21 -5.92 16.66
C THR A 505 -26.76 -4.58 16.09
N ILE A 506 -25.47 -4.26 16.14
CA ILE A 506 -25.01 -2.94 15.72
C ILE A 506 -25.14 -2.74 14.20
N ASP A 507 -25.66 -1.58 13.84
CA ASP A 507 -25.60 -1.07 12.48
C ASP A 507 -24.26 -0.38 12.23
N HIS A 508 -23.34 -1.08 11.58
CA HIS A 508 -22.00 -0.56 11.26
C HIS A 508 -22.02 0.73 10.44
N GLU A 509 -22.92 0.83 9.46
CA GLU A 509 -22.96 1.98 8.55
C GLU A 509 -23.55 3.21 9.25
N LEU A 510 -24.63 3.02 10.01
CA LEU A 510 -25.21 4.09 10.82
C LEU A 510 -24.19 4.62 11.83
N PHE A 511 -23.46 3.72 12.50
CA PHE A 511 -22.42 4.10 13.44
C PHE A 511 -21.31 4.93 12.79
N ILE A 512 -20.81 4.51 11.62
CA ILE A 512 -19.79 5.26 10.86
C ILE A 512 -20.33 6.62 10.41
N ASN A 513 -21.56 6.69 9.89
CA ASN A 513 -22.14 7.94 9.41
C ASN A 513 -22.33 8.95 10.55
N GLU A 514 -22.71 8.52 11.75
CA GLU A 514 -22.79 9.40 12.92
C GLU A 514 -21.41 9.95 13.32
N ILE A 515 -20.37 9.10 13.32
CA ILE A 515 -19.00 9.53 13.62
C ILE A 515 -18.48 10.48 12.52
N LEU A 516 -18.85 10.23 11.27
CA LEU A 516 -18.53 11.09 10.13
C LEU A 516 -19.13 12.49 10.33
N GLU A 517 -20.43 12.58 10.64
CA GLU A 517 -21.08 13.85 10.93
C GLU A 517 -20.42 14.61 12.06
N ASP A 518 -20.11 13.92 13.18
CA ASP A 518 -19.47 14.55 14.33
C ASP A 518 -18.03 14.99 14.02
N SER A 519 -17.32 14.22 13.19
CA SER A 519 -15.98 14.58 12.71
C SER A 519 -16.01 15.82 11.82
N LEU A 520 -16.98 15.92 10.90
CA LEU A 520 -17.15 17.07 10.01
C LEU A 520 -17.61 18.32 10.76
N LYS A 521 -18.45 18.17 11.80
CA LYS A 521 -18.82 19.27 12.71
C LYS A 521 -17.62 19.77 13.50
N ALA A 522 -16.77 18.87 13.98
CA ALA A 522 -15.56 19.23 14.73
C ALA A 522 -14.46 19.82 13.82
N TYR A 523 -14.36 19.34 12.58
CA TYR A 523 -13.33 19.71 11.61
C TYR A 523 -13.92 20.00 10.22
N PRO A 524 -14.55 21.16 10.00
CA PRO A 524 -15.18 21.50 8.71
C PRO A 524 -14.23 21.49 7.51
N ILE A 525 -12.93 21.68 7.75
CA ILE A 525 -11.88 21.60 6.73
C ILE A 525 -11.83 20.24 6.01
N LEU A 526 -12.36 19.18 6.64
CA LEU A 526 -12.38 17.83 6.08
C LEU A 526 -13.53 17.58 5.11
N ILE A 527 -14.48 18.50 4.94
CA ILE A 527 -15.63 18.34 4.02
C ILE A 527 -15.16 18.02 2.60
N SER A 528 -14.11 18.69 2.11
CA SER A 528 -13.53 18.45 0.78
C SER A 528 -12.89 17.06 0.60
N PHE A 529 -12.78 16.31 1.71
CA PHE A 529 -12.22 14.96 1.78
C PHE A 529 -13.19 13.97 2.47
N GLU A 530 -14.50 14.24 2.45
CA GLU A 530 -15.53 13.44 3.15
C GLU A 530 -15.46 11.94 2.81
N GLU A 531 -15.42 11.57 1.53
CA GLU A 531 -15.30 10.17 1.10
C GLU A 531 -14.04 9.50 1.68
N LYS A 532 -12.94 10.24 1.71
CA LYS A 532 -11.67 9.73 2.25
C LYS A 532 -11.70 9.62 3.78
N LEU A 533 -12.37 10.55 4.45
CA LEU A 533 -12.64 10.48 5.88
C LEU A 533 -13.49 9.25 6.20
N LYS A 534 -14.54 8.98 5.41
CA LYS A 534 -15.38 7.78 5.56
C LYS A 534 -14.57 6.49 5.39
N GLU A 535 -13.71 6.40 4.37
CA GLU A 535 -12.76 5.29 4.23
C GLU A 535 -11.87 5.12 5.47
N ARG A 536 -11.29 6.23 5.98
CA ARG A 536 -10.42 6.21 7.16
C ARG A 536 -11.16 5.76 8.42
N LEU A 537 -12.40 6.20 8.60
CA LEU A 537 -13.27 5.78 9.71
C LEU A 537 -13.58 4.30 9.65
N TRP A 538 -13.85 3.73 8.46
CA TRP A 538 -14.04 2.30 8.30
C TRP A 538 -12.81 1.49 8.70
N ILE A 539 -11.61 1.93 8.32
CA ILE A 539 -10.36 1.29 8.73
C ILE A 539 -10.22 1.29 10.25
N LEU A 540 -10.38 2.46 10.89
CA LEU A 540 -10.22 2.60 12.34
C LEU A 540 -11.31 1.85 13.12
N TYR A 541 -12.53 1.81 12.60
CA TYR A 541 -13.62 1.07 13.23
C TYR A 541 -13.41 -0.45 13.13
N LYS A 542 -12.97 -0.97 11.98
CA LYS A 542 -12.54 -2.36 11.89
C LYS A 542 -11.41 -2.65 12.88
N TYR A 543 -10.43 -1.76 13.00
CA TYR A 543 -9.36 -1.95 13.99
C TYR A 543 -9.92 -2.11 15.41
N ILE A 544 -10.80 -1.21 15.83
CA ILE A 544 -11.49 -1.29 17.12
C ILE A 544 -12.31 -2.59 17.25
N TRP A 545 -13.01 -3.00 16.19
CA TRP A 545 -13.77 -4.25 16.15
C TRP A 545 -12.91 -5.46 16.47
N TYR A 546 -11.78 -5.60 15.80
CA TYR A 546 -10.89 -6.76 15.94
C TYR A 546 -10.12 -6.75 17.28
N HIS A 547 -9.71 -5.58 17.78
CA HIS A 547 -8.85 -5.46 18.96
C HIS A 547 -9.55 -5.18 20.29
N ILE A 548 -10.70 -4.50 20.29
CA ILE A 548 -11.27 -3.93 21.53
C ILE A 548 -12.69 -4.44 21.79
N LEU A 549 -13.53 -4.50 20.76
CA LEU A 549 -14.96 -4.70 20.96
C LEU A 549 -15.36 -6.17 21.09
N THR A 550 -14.64 -7.06 20.43
CA THR A 550 -14.99 -8.47 20.35
C THR A 550 -14.30 -9.27 21.43
N ASP A 551 -14.99 -10.30 21.95
CA ASP A 551 -14.48 -11.20 22.98
C ASP A 551 -13.09 -11.75 22.62
N ASP A 552 -12.15 -11.67 23.57
CA ASP A 552 -10.80 -12.20 23.42
C ASP A 552 -10.80 -13.73 23.22
N ALA A 553 -11.89 -14.42 23.60
CA ALA A 553 -12.06 -15.84 23.34
C ALA A 553 -12.35 -16.18 21.85
N LEU A 554 -12.68 -15.17 21.02
CA LEU A 554 -12.89 -15.35 19.58
C LEU A 554 -11.57 -15.20 18.82
N SER A 555 -11.29 -16.16 17.93
CA SER A 555 -10.24 -16.01 16.92
C SER A 555 -10.55 -14.86 15.96
N THR A 556 -9.52 -14.31 15.31
CA THR A 556 -9.70 -13.24 14.30
C THR A 556 -10.64 -13.64 13.18
N TYR A 557 -10.60 -14.91 12.76
CA TYR A 557 -11.52 -15.43 11.76
C TYR A 557 -12.97 -15.49 12.25
N GLU A 558 -13.23 -15.85 13.51
CA GLU A 558 -14.58 -15.78 14.08
C GLU A 558 -15.09 -14.34 14.15
N LYS A 559 -14.22 -13.39 14.52
CA LYS A 559 -14.52 -11.94 14.52
C LYS A 559 -14.87 -11.44 13.11
N PHE A 560 -14.17 -11.93 12.09
CA PHE A 560 -14.46 -11.65 10.67
C PHE A 560 -15.83 -12.20 10.24
N LEU A 561 -16.14 -13.44 10.62
CA LEU A 561 -17.44 -14.06 10.30
C LEU A 561 -18.59 -13.33 10.99
N LEU A 562 -18.40 -12.90 12.24
CA LEU A 562 -19.40 -12.12 12.99
C LEU A 562 -19.69 -10.78 12.32
N TRP A 563 -18.65 -10.03 11.93
CA TRP A 563 -18.80 -8.77 11.19
C TRP A 563 -19.66 -8.95 9.93
N HIS A 564 -19.34 -9.96 9.12
CA HIS A 564 -20.06 -10.20 7.87
C HIS A 564 -21.48 -10.77 8.08
N LYS A 565 -21.69 -11.53 9.17
CA LYS A 565 -23.01 -12.01 9.56
C LYS A 565 -23.94 -10.84 9.86
N ILE A 566 -23.49 -9.85 10.63
CA ILE A 566 -24.27 -8.64 10.97
C ILE A 566 -24.65 -7.86 9.70
N LEU A 567 -23.68 -7.65 8.78
CA LEU A 567 -23.95 -6.99 7.51
C LEU A 567 -24.99 -7.73 6.65
N LEU A 568 -24.90 -9.07 6.59
CA LEU A 568 -25.86 -9.88 5.82
C LEU A 568 -27.25 -9.87 6.47
N GLN A 569 -27.35 -9.98 7.79
CA GLN A 569 -28.62 -9.91 8.52
C GLN A 569 -29.32 -8.58 8.30
N ARG A 570 -28.57 -7.47 8.26
CA ARG A 570 -29.14 -6.15 8.00
C ARG A 570 -29.61 -5.97 6.56
N ARG A 571 -28.82 -6.43 5.59
CA ARG A 571 -29.18 -6.33 4.16
C ARG A 571 -30.33 -7.26 3.78
N HIS A 572 -30.50 -8.35 4.53
CA HIS A 572 -31.48 -9.39 4.28
C HIS A 572 -32.14 -9.87 5.60
N PRO A 573 -32.92 -9.00 6.27
CA PRO A 573 -33.53 -9.32 7.57
C PRO A 573 -34.57 -10.46 7.47
N GLU A 574 -35.07 -10.72 6.27
CA GLU A 574 -36.03 -11.78 5.98
C GLU A 574 -35.40 -13.17 5.81
N TRP A 575 -34.07 -13.27 5.74
CA TRP A 575 -33.41 -14.55 5.48
C TRP A 575 -33.45 -15.49 6.70
N PRO A 576 -33.83 -16.76 6.51
CA PRO A 576 -33.71 -17.76 7.56
C PRO A 576 -32.23 -18.06 7.85
N LYS A 577 -31.95 -18.59 9.06
CA LYS A 577 -30.59 -18.83 9.57
C LYS A 577 -29.76 -19.71 8.62
N GLU A 578 -30.37 -20.71 7.99
CA GLU A 578 -29.70 -21.62 7.06
C GLU A 578 -29.21 -20.88 5.81
N ARG A 579 -30.03 -20.00 5.25
CA ARG A 579 -29.68 -19.19 4.07
C ARG A 579 -28.59 -18.18 4.40
N LEU A 580 -28.65 -17.59 5.58
CA LEU A 580 -27.62 -16.68 6.09
C LEU A 580 -26.27 -17.40 6.23
N ASN A 581 -26.26 -18.58 6.85
CA ASN A 581 -25.05 -19.39 7.04
C ASN A 581 -24.44 -19.83 5.70
N GLU A 582 -25.27 -20.22 4.72
CA GLU A 582 -24.79 -20.56 3.38
C GLU A 582 -24.21 -19.34 2.63
N ALA A 583 -24.84 -18.17 2.76
CA ALA A 583 -24.31 -16.93 2.18
C ALA A 583 -22.99 -16.51 2.83
N LEU A 584 -22.87 -16.66 4.15
CA LEU A 584 -21.65 -16.36 4.90
C LEU A 584 -20.52 -17.32 4.51
N ARG A 585 -20.81 -18.61 4.33
CA ARG A 585 -19.86 -19.61 3.83
C ARG A 585 -19.34 -19.24 2.44
N LYS A 586 -20.23 -18.93 1.49
CA LYS A 586 -19.85 -18.49 0.14
C LYS A 586 -18.99 -17.23 0.17
N LEU A 587 -19.31 -16.28 1.04
CA LEU A 587 -18.53 -15.07 1.23
C LEU A 587 -17.14 -15.38 1.78
N SER A 588 -17.03 -16.25 2.79
CA SER A 588 -15.74 -16.67 3.33
C SER A 588 -14.90 -17.39 2.27
N ASP A 589 -15.47 -18.34 1.53
CA ASP A 589 -14.76 -19.05 0.45
C ASP A 589 -14.29 -18.09 -0.67
N GLN A 590 -15.04 -17.00 -0.92
CA GLN A 590 -14.67 -15.97 -1.89
C GLN A 590 -13.53 -15.07 -1.39
N LEU A 591 -13.60 -14.58 -0.15
CA LEU A 591 -12.68 -13.58 0.40
C LEU A 591 -11.43 -14.19 1.03
N LEU A 592 -11.58 -15.37 1.64
CA LEU A 592 -10.58 -16.11 2.40
C LEU A 592 -10.52 -17.59 1.93
N PRO A 593 -10.21 -17.87 0.65
CA PRO A 593 -10.28 -19.21 0.07
C PRO A 593 -9.29 -20.23 0.67
N LEU A 594 -8.36 -19.78 1.52
CA LEU A 594 -7.40 -20.62 2.23
C LEU A 594 -7.88 -21.00 3.64
N ALA A 595 -8.81 -20.24 4.22
CA ALA A 595 -9.36 -20.51 5.54
C ALA A 595 -10.38 -21.67 5.46
N PRO A 596 -10.46 -22.53 6.48
CA PRO A 596 -11.50 -23.53 6.57
C PRO A 596 -12.84 -22.85 6.89
N SER A 597 -13.82 -22.96 5.99
CA SER A 597 -15.19 -22.54 6.23
C SER A 597 -15.91 -23.59 7.08
N GLU A 598 -15.98 -23.38 8.40
CA GLU A 598 -16.79 -24.21 9.29
C GLU A 598 -18.28 -23.81 9.25
N GLU A 599 -19.16 -24.71 9.68
CA GLU A 599 -20.56 -24.38 9.92
C GLU A 599 -20.63 -23.40 11.09
N VAL A 600 -21.03 -22.16 10.81
CA VAL A 600 -21.27 -21.14 11.85
C VAL A 600 -22.52 -21.55 12.63
N SER A 601 -22.32 -22.19 13.78
CA SER A 601 -23.39 -22.65 14.68
C SER A 601 -24.17 -21.50 15.31
#